data_AF-A0A2G9HQ68-F1
#
_entry.id   AF-A0A2G9HQ68-F1
#
_cell.length_a   1.000
_cell.length_b   1.000
_cell.length_c   1.000
_cell.angle_alpha   90.00
_cell.angle_beta   90.00
_cell.angle_gamma   90.00
#
_symmetry.space_group_name_H-M   'P 1'
#
loop_
_entity.id
_entity.type
_entity.pdbx_description
1 polymer ?
#
loop_
_entity_poly.entity_id
_entity_poly.type
_entity_poly.pdbx_seq_one_letter_code
_entity_poly.pdbx_strand_id
1 'polypeptide(L)' 'MAAESCKFRKNLLSFKDIRRNGYHIETINDQNIEYLHITRVISGKKHVLEKLPAFFSGLYYTSINMVETHAVVN' A
#
# COMPACT_ATOMS: atom_id res chain seq x y z
N MET A 1 8.68 26.46 -2.15
CA MET A 1 7.97 25.35 -1.47
C MET A 1 8.38 24.06 -2.15
N ALA A 2 9.34 23.33 -1.59
CA ALA A 2 9.70 22.02 -2.11
C ALA A 2 8.66 21.01 -1.60
N ALA A 3 8.02 20.26 -2.50
CA ALA A 3 7.18 19.15 -2.12
C ALA A 3 8.05 18.10 -1.45
N GLU A 4 7.82 17.80 -0.17
CA GLU A 4 8.43 16.64 0.46
C GLU A 4 7.91 15.39 -0.25
N SER A 5 8.78 14.78 -1.05
CA SER A 5 8.56 13.44 -1.59
C SER A 5 8.55 12.47 -0.43
N CYS A 6 7.36 12.00 -0.04
CA CYS A 6 7.20 10.96 0.96
C CYS A 6 7.78 9.66 0.38
N LYS A 7 9.07 9.40 0.67
CA LYS A 7 9.81 8.21 0.24
C LYS A 7 9.18 6.95 0.85
N PHE A 8 8.13 6.42 0.23
CA PHE A 8 7.58 5.12 0.60
C PHE A 8 8.53 4.01 0.12
N ARG A 9 9.37 3.49 1.02
CA ARG A 9 10.00 2.19 0.81
C ARG A 9 8.92 1.12 0.93
N LYS A 10 8.47 0.60 -0.22
CA LYS A 10 7.57 -0.55 -0.25
C LYS A 10 8.38 -1.80 0.11
N ASN A 11 8.15 -2.34 1.30
CA ASN A 11 8.72 -3.61 1.73
C ASN A 11 7.70 -4.72 1.50
N LEU A 12 8.13 -5.87 1.00
CA LEU A 12 7.29 -7.05 0.94
C LEU A 12 7.07 -7.56 2.37
N LEU A 13 5.84 -7.50 2.87
CA LEU A 13 5.49 -7.97 4.21
C LEU A 13 4.72 -9.30 4.10
N SER A 14 5.07 -10.25 4.97
CA SER A 14 4.25 -11.45 5.12
C SER A 14 2.92 -11.10 5.78
N PHE A 15 1.89 -11.93 5.58
CA PHE A 15 0.62 -11.77 6.30
C PHE A 15 0.80 -11.68 7.83
N LYS A 16 1.74 -12.47 8.36
CA LYS A 16 2.08 -12.47 9.80
C LYS A 16 2.61 -11.10 10.24
N ASP A 17 3.48 -10.49 9.45
CA ASP A 17 4.04 -9.17 9.74
C ASP A 17 2.98 -8.07 9.63
N ILE A 18 2.09 -8.16 8.63
CA ILE A 18 0.96 -7.22 8.47
C ILE A 18 0.07 -7.24 9.73
N ARG A 19 -0.33 -8.42 10.20
CA ARG A 19 -1.13 -8.57 11.41
C ARG A 19 -0.38 -8.11 12.66
N ARG A 20 0.91 -8.46 12.79
CA ARG A 20 1.76 -8.05 13.92
C ARG A 20 1.91 -6.53 14.01
N ASN A 21 1.90 -5.83 12.88
CA ASN A 21 1.95 -4.38 12.82
C ASN A 21 0.58 -3.69 13.03
N GLY A 22 -0.46 -4.44 13.39
CA GLY A 22 -1.80 -3.90 13.64
C GLY A 22 -2.57 -3.53 12.37
N TYR A 23 -2.12 -4.02 11.22
CA TYR A 23 -2.83 -3.88 9.96
C TYR A 23 -3.70 -5.10 9.68
N HIS A 24 -4.66 -4.91 8.80
CA HIS A 24 -5.62 -5.92 8.38
C HIS A 24 -5.69 -5.97 6.87
N ILE A 25 -6.05 -7.13 6.33
CA ILE A 25 -6.24 -7.32 4.89
C ILE A 25 -7.68 -7.74 4.66
N GLU A 26 -8.31 -7.15 3.65
CA GLU A 26 -9.64 -7.56 3.19
C GLU A 26 -9.74 -7.44 1.67
N THR A 27 -10.55 -8.30 1.07
CA THR A 27 -10.92 -8.18 -0.34
C THR A 27 -12.23 -7.40 -0.46
N ILE A 28 -12.27 -6.46 -1.40
CA ILE A 28 -13.49 -5.71 -1.73
C ILE A 28 -13.73 -5.76 -3.23
N ASN A 29 -14.99 -5.69 -3.62
CA ASN A 29 -15.38 -5.48 -5.01
C ASN A 29 -15.91 -4.06 -5.18
N ASP A 30 -15.32 -3.34 -6.13
CA ASP A 30 -15.69 -1.96 -6.47
C ASP A 30 -15.71 -1.84 -7.98
N GLN A 31 -16.88 -1.53 -8.55
CA GLN A 31 -17.11 -1.41 -10.00
C GLN A 31 -16.61 -2.63 -10.81
N ASN A 32 -16.88 -3.85 -10.33
CA ASN A 32 -16.44 -5.13 -10.92
C ASN A 32 -14.92 -5.35 -10.93
N ILE A 33 -14.17 -4.52 -10.21
CA ILE A 33 -12.74 -4.73 -9.98
C ILE A 33 -12.59 -5.16 -8.52
N GLU A 34 -11.95 -6.31 -8.32
CA GLU A 34 -11.58 -6.75 -6.99
C GLU A 34 -10.32 -6.01 -6.53
N TYR A 35 -10.27 -5.65 -5.26
CA TYR A 35 -9.11 -5.04 -4.63
C TYR A 35 -8.75 -5.75 -3.33
N LEU A 36 -7.45 -5.84 -3.07
CA LEU A 36 -6.92 -6.13 -1.74
C LEU A 36 -6.65 -4.82 -1.01
N HIS A 37 -7.37 -4.60 0.07
CA HIS A 37 -7.19 -3.45 0.95
C HIS A 37 -6.28 -3.80 2.11
N ILE A 38 -5.29 -2.96 2.36
CA ILE A 38 -4.57 -2.93 3.63
C ILE A 38 -5.23 -1.84 4.48
N THR A 39 -5.73 -2.22 5.66
CA THR A 39 -6.50 -1.33 6.53
C THR A 39 -5.94 -1.29 7.94
N ARG A 40 -6.27 -0.23 8.67
CA ARG A 40 -6.03 -0.08 10.11
C ARG A 40 -7.27 0.46 10.78
N VAL A 41 -7.55 0.01 11.99
CA VAL A 41 -8.60 0.62 12.82
C VAL A 41 -7.97 1.64 13.75
N ILE A 42 -8.44 2.89 13.70
CA ILE A 42 -8.03 4.00 14.56
C ILE A 42 -9.29 4.54 15.23
N SER A 43 -9.31 4.56 16.57
CA SER A 43 -10.47 5.02 17.35
C SER A 43 -11.80 4.38 16.92
N GLY A 44 -11.78 3.07 16.67
CA GLY A 44 -12.95 2.29 16.23
C GLY A 44 -13.36 2.47 14.76
N LYS A 45 -12.68 3.36 14.02
CA LYS A 45 -12.96 3.61 12.60
C LYS A 45 -11.93 2.91 11.72
N LYS A 46 -12.40 2.27 10.65
CA LYS A 46 -11.56 1.63 9.65
C LYS A 46 -11.00 2.67 8.68
N HIS A 47 -9.69 2.63 8.46
CA HIS A 47 -8.99 3.45 7.47
C HIS A 47 -8.30 2.54 6.46
N VAL A 48 -8.45 2.86 5.17
CA VAL A 48 -7.73 2.20 4.07
C VAL A 48 -6.38 2.90 3.90
N LEU A 49 -5.29 2.13 4.00
CA LEU A 49 -3.92 2.63 3.85
C LEU A 49 -3.40 2.40 2.43
N GLU A 50 -3.66 1.22 1.87
CA GLU A 50 -3.33 0.89 0.48
C GLU A 50 -4.47 0.11 -0.16
N LYS A 51 -4.68 0.34 -1.47
CA LYS A 51 -5.66 -0.35 -2.33
C LYS A 51 -4.92 -0.97 -3.51
N LEU A 52 -4.90 -2.30 -3.56
CA LEU A 52 -4.16 -3.08 -4.56
C LEU A 52 -5.17 -3.72 -5.52
N PRO A 53 -5.22 -3.32 -6.80
CA PRO A 53 -6.11 -3.94 -7.78
C PRO A 53 -5.75 -5.41 -8.03
N ALA A 54 -6.77 -6.23 -8.28
CA ALA A 54 -6.61 -7.59 -8.75
C ALA A 54 -6.37 -7.63 -10.26
N PHE A 55 -5.50 -8.53 -10.69
CA PHE A 55 -5.50 -9.07 -12.03
C PHE A 55 -6.61 -10.11 -12.19
N PHE A 56 -6.99 -10.41 -13.43
CA PHE A 56 -7.91 -11.51 -13.76
C PHE A 56 -7.46 -12.89 -13.24
N SER A 57 -6.17 -13.05 -12.92
CA SER A 57 -5.61 -14.26 -12.30
C SER A 57 -5.85 -14.36 -10.78
N GLY A 58 -6.48 -13.37 -10.15
CA GLY A 58 -6.62 -13.27 -8.70
C GLY A 58 -5.36 -12.79 -7.97
N LEU A 59 -4.33 -12.36 -8.72
CA LEU A 59 -3.12 -11.75 -8.15
C LEU A 59 -3.31 -10.25 -7.94
N TYR A 60 -2.93 -9.75 -6.77
CA TYR A 60 -2.95 -8.31 -6.46
C TYR A 60 -1.58 -7.68 -6.72
N TYR A 61 -1.55 -6.44 -7.22
CA TYR A 61 -0.29 -5.81 -7.62
C TYR A 61 -0.15 -4.35 -7.18
N THR A 62 1.09 -3.87 -7.16
CA THR A 62 1.45 -2.46 -6.98
C THR A 62 2.71 -2.13 -7.77
N SER A 63 2.88 -0.87 -8.16
CA SER A 63 4.10 -0.41 -8.86
C SER A 63 5.14 0.08 -7.86
N ILE A 64 6.41 -0.29 -8.06
CA ILE A 64 7.55 0.28 -7.34
C ILE A 64 8.18 1.32 -8.26
N ASN A 65 8.14 2.59 -7.85
CA ASN A 65 8.77 3.68 -8.61
C ASN A 65 10.16 3.94 -8.04
N MET A 66 11.16 4.11 -8.92
CA MET A 66 12.50 4.50 -8.52
C MET A 66 12.47 5.98 -8.11
N VAL A 67 13.02 6.30 -6.94
CA VAL A 67 13.21 7.69 -6.53
C VAL A 67 14.49 8.19 -7.18
N GLU A 68 14.39 9.09 -8.16
CA GLU A 68 15.55 9.80 -8.69
C GLU A 68 16.13 10.69 -7.59
N THR A 69 17.26 10.27 -7.02
CA THR A 69 18.06 11.14 -6.17
C THR A 69 19.05 11.89 -7.06
N HIS A 70 18.70 13.09 -7.48
CA HIS A 70 19.72 14.02 -7.96
C HIS A 70 20.61 14.37 -6.77
N ALA A 71 21.79 13.75 -6.72
CA ALA A 71 22.84 14.18 -5.81
C ALA A 71 23.27 15.59 -6.25
N VAL A 72 22.83 16.61 -5.52
CA VAL A 72 23.47 17.93 -5.58
C VAL A 72 24.84 17.75 -4.94
N VAL A 73 25.84 17.47 -5.78
CA VAL A 73 27.24 17.57 -5.41
C VAL A 73 27.54 19.05 -5.23
N ASN A 74 27.87 19.44 -4.00
CA ASN A 74 28.40 20.76 -3.66
C ASN A 74 29.94 20.69 -3.59
#